data_AF-A0A948ZBP8-F1
#
_entry.id   AF-A0A948ZBP8-F1
#
_cell.length_a   1.000
_cell.length_b   1.000
_cell.length_c   1.000
_cell.angle_alpha   90.00
_cell.angle_beta   90.00
_cell.angle_gamma   90.00
#
_symmetry.space_group_name_H-M   'P 1'
#
loop_
_entity.id
_entity.type
_entity.pdbx_description
1 polymer ?
#
loop_
_entity_poly.entity_id
_entity_poly.type
_entity_poly.pdbx_seq_one_letter_code
_entity_poly.pdbx_strand_id
1 'polypeptide(L)'
;MNRKITATGITIAAALAISLVGTPSPATALPTGPTPQAAKLKQTKHADVDGDGRRDTVRIYNAGTKGDLTIWKVKVTTASGKVSSVKFPIPTYQTNKPWYGWAKLDGGKGADLLFQTHSDDGLGLEVLTWRGGKLRREAAPISPSDPTPKAGEWLAMTDWYFPSGYRFYTVTGKRYVNAWEASCDTPGEPTSLCTVKTVKSVWRSGAWHKVAVLPTAQITAKAVQSRGTLGALKIHR
;
A
#
# COMPACT_ATOMS: atom_id res chain seq x y z
N MET A 1 5.49 46.82 -37.26
CA MET A 1 4.79 48.07 -36.87
C MET A 1 4.65 48.04 -35.35
N ASN A 2 5.55 48.68 -34.59
CA ASN A 2 5.47 50.07 -34.11
C ASN A 2 4.13 50.37 -33.43
N ARG A 3 4.01 50.40 -32.09
CA ARG A 3 4.15 51.56 -31.17
C ARG A 3 3.09 51.30 -30.05
N LYS A 4 3.12 51.76 -28.80
CA LYS A 4 3.74 52.90 -28.12
C LYS A 4 3.65 52.64 -26.61
N ILE A 5 4.64 53.15 -25.88
CA ILE A 5 4.71 53.28 -24.43
C ILE A 5 3.82 54.46 -24.01
N THR A 6 3.05 54.32 -22.92
CA THR A 6 2.49 55.48 -22.20
C THR A 6 2.68 55.25 -20.70
N ALA A 7 3.55 56.06 -20.11
CA ALA A 7 3.78 56.15 -18.68
C ALA A 7 2.86 57.23 -18.09
N THR A 8 2.14 56.89 -17.02
CA THR A 8 1.39 57.86 -16.22
C THR A 8 1.86 57.71 -14.78
N GLY A 9 2.58 58.72 -14.30
CA GLY A 9 3.03 58.80 -12.91
C GLY A 9 1.90 59.21 -11.98
N ILE A 10 1.90 58.68 -10.76
CA ILE A 10 1.09 59.19 -9.66
C ILE A 10 1.94 59.30 -8.39
N THR A 11 1.79 60.49 -7.83
CA THR A 11 2.26 61.18 -6.63
C THR A 11 2.45 60.34 -5.37
N ILE A 12 3.57 60.60 -4.67
CA ILE A 12 3.92 60.08 -3.35
C ILE A 12 3.26 60.95 -2.26
N ALA A 13 2.49 60.34 -1.36
CA ALA A 13 2.06 60.95 -0.10
C ALA A 13 2.85 60.32 1.05
N ALA A 14 3.73 61.10 1.67
CA ALA A 14 4.49 60.68 2.85
C ALA A 14 3.65 60.91 4.11
N ALA A 15 3.18 59.83 4.74
CA ALA A 15 2.58 59.87 6.07
C ALA A 15 3.67 59.59 7.12
N LEU A 16 3.88 60.54 8.04
CA LEU A 16 4.73 60.36 9.22
C LEU A 16 4.11 59.31 10.14
N ALA A 17 4.82 58.20 10.36
CA ALA A 17 4.50 57.22 11.39
C ALA A 17 5.40 57.44 12.62
N ILE A 18 4.78 57.80 13.74
CA ILE A 18 5.44 57.92 15.05
C ILE A 18 5.75 56.52 15.56
N SER A 19 7.04 56.22 15.77
CA SER A 19 7.50 54.93 16.26
C SER A 19 7.49 54.92 17.80
N LEU A 20 6.55 54.19 18.40
CA LEU A 20 6.59 53.85 19.82
C LEU A 20 7.63 52.74 20.03
N VAL A 21 8.75 53.07 20.68
CA VAL A 21 9.80 52.12 21.03
C VAL A 21 9.33 51.30 22.25
N GLY A 22 8.71 50.15 21.99
CA GLY A 22 8.42 49.15 23.01
C GLY A 22 9.67 48.34 23.35
N THR A 23 10.00 48.21 24.63
CA THR A 23 11.08 47.34 25.10
C THR A 23 10.74 45.88 24.77
N PRO A 24 11.66 45.11 24.15
CA PRO A 24 11.40 43.71 23.84
C PRO A 24 11.31 42.91 25.14
N SER A 25 10.14 42.32 25.38
CA SER A 25 9.94 41.36 26.46
C SER A 25 10.79 40.11 26.18
N PRO A 26 11.55 39.57 27.15
CA PRO A 26 12.34 38.37 26.94
C PRO A 26 11.42 37.18 26.64
N ALA A 27 11.51 36.68 25.41
CA ALA A 27 10.74 35.53 24.96
C ALA A 27 11.14 34.30 25.79
N THR A 28 10.23 33.82 26.62
CA THR A 28 10.38 32.55 27.32
C THR A 28 10.40 31.43 26.27
N ALA A 29 11.50 30.68 26.20
CA ALA A 29 11.63 29.55 25.28
C ALA A 29 10.51 28.55 25.58
N LEU A 30 9.69 28.25 24.57
CA LEU A 30 8.67 27.21 24.67
C LEU A 30 9.34 25.88 25.03
N PRO A 31 8.74 25.08 25.93
CA PRO A 31 9.26 23.78 26.28
C PRO A 31 9.47 22.95 25.01
N THR A 32 10.68 22.42 24.85
CA THR A 32 11.03 21.54 23.75
C THR A 32 10.08 20.34 23.79
N GLY A 33 9.24 20.22 22.76
CA GLY A 33 8.33 19.10 22.61
C GLY A 33 9.08 17.76 22.67
N PRO A 34 8.36 16.65 22.94
CA PRO A 34 8.97 15.33 23.09
C PRO A 34 9.87 15.01 21.88
N THR A 35 11.10 14.60 22.17
CA THR A 35 12.09 14.27 21.14
C THR A 35 11.57 13.09 20.30
N PRO A 36 11.58 13.17 18.96
CA PRO A 36 11.12 12.07 18.12
C PRO A 36 11.88 10.77 18.45
N GLN A 37 11.17 9.72 18.83
CA GLN A 37 11.77 8.42 19.10
C GLN A 37 12.47 7.92 17.82
N ALA A 38 13.75 7.53 17.95
CA ALA A 38 14.51 7.00 16.83
C ALA A 38 13.90 5.68 16.33
N ALA A 39 13.75 5.54 15.01
CA ALA A 39 13.18 4.33 14.43
C ALA A 39 14.09 3.11 14.68
N LYS A 40 13.53 2.04 15.25
CA LYS A 40 14.25 0.81 15.57
C LYS A 40 14.20 -0.17 14.39
N LEU A 41 15.36 -0.55 13.85
CA LEU A 41 15.45 -1.59 12.83
C LEU A 41 14.95 -2.93 13.40
N LYS A 42 14.04 -3.58 12.67
CA LYS A 42 13.44 -4.86 13.07
C LYS A 42 13.87 -6.00 12.16
N GLN A 43 13.92 -5.76 10.85
CA GLN A 43 14.25 -6.79 9.87
C GLN A 43 15.05 -6.18 8.71
N THR A 44 15.98 -6.98 8.17
CA THR A 44 16.63 -6.74 6.88
C THR A 44 16.33 -7.91 5.97
N LYS A 45 15.90 -7.62 4.74
CA LYS A 45 15.47 -8.58 3.72
C LYS A 45 16.04 -8.19 2.37
N HIS A 46 15.95 -9.11 1.41
CA HIS A 46 16.50 -8.93 0.07
C HIS A 46 15.50 -9.37 -1.00
N ALA A 47 15.36 -8.56 -2.03
CA ALA A 47 14.52 -8.79 -3.21
C ALA A 47 15.06 -7.95 -4.36
N ASP A 48 14.84 -8.36 -5.61
CA ASP A 48 15.08 -7.52 -6.79
C ASP A 48 13.86 -6.59 -6.96
N VAL A 49 13.87 -5.46 -6.28
CA VAL A 49 12.71 -4.56 -6.11
C VAL A 49 12.58 -3.63 -7.31
N ASP A 50 13.68 -3.17 -7.90
CA ASP A 50 13.65 -2.32 -9.09
C ASP A 50 13.65 -3.09 -10.42
N GLY A 51 13.94 -4.40 -10.41
CA GLY A 51 13.85 -5.28 -11.56
C GLY A 51 15.11 -5.28 -12.43
N ASP A 52 16.27 -4.92 -11.87
CA ASP A 52 17.57 -4.94 -12.55
C ASP A 52 18.28 -6.32 -12.49
N GLY A 53 17.67 -7.30 -11.82
CA GLY A 53 18.20 -8.64 -11.65
C GLY A 53 19.19 -8.80 -10.49
N ARG A 54 19.48 -7.74 -9.74
CA ARG A 54 20.35 -7.76 -8.56
C ARG A 54 19.52 -7.69 -7.29
N ARG A 55 20.10 -8.16 -6.18
CA ARG A 55 19.42 -8.11 -4.88
C ARG A 55 19.52 -6.71 -4.29
N ASP A 56 18.35 -6.10 -4.05
CA ASP A 56 18.23 -4.87 -3.28
C ASP A 56 18.15 -5.17 -1.79
N THR A 57 18.39 -4.15 -0.96
CA THR A 57 18.25 -4.24 0.49
C THR A 57 16.94 -3.60 0.94
N VAL A 58 16.10 -4.37 1.61
CA VAL A 58 14.85 -3.93 2.23
C VAL A 58 15.05 -3.88 3.75
N ARG A 59 14.97 -2.70 4.36
CA ARG A 59 15.05 -2.51 5.81
C ARG A 59 13.70 -2.08 6.36
N ILE A 60 13.27 -2.77 7.42
CA ILE A 60 11.95 -2.60 8.03
C ILE A 60 12.15 -2.12 9.46
N TYR A 61 11.61 -0.96 9.76
CA TYR A 61 11.76 -0.29 11.05
C TYR A 61 10.42 -0.14 11.73
N ASN A 62 10.41 -0.31 13.05
CA ASN A 62 9.37 0.24 13.90
C ASN A 62 9.73 1.71 14.15
N ALA A 63 8.90 2.63 13.65
CA ALA A 63 9.10 4.07 13.70
C ALA A 63 8.32 4.75 14.83
N GLY A 64 7.95 3.98 15.88
CA GLY A 64 7.18 4.46 17.02
C GLY A 64 5.70 4.07 16.95
N THR A 65 4.92 4.58 17.89
CA THR A 65 3.48 4.38 17.98
C THR A 65 2.73 5.71 17.90
N LYS A 66 1.49 5.67 17.43
CA LYS A 66 0.53 6.78 17.47
C LYS A 66 -0.82 6.23 17.90
N GLY A 67 -1.17 6.42 19.18
CA GLY A 67 -2.33 5.74 19.77
C GLY A 67 -2.15 4.22 19.77
N ASP A 68 -3.15 3.51 19.26
CA ASP A 68 -3.17 2.05 19.09
C ASP A 68 -2.49 1.58 17.79
N LEU A 69 -1.78 2.45 17.08
CA LEU A 69 -1.10 2.12 15.83
C LEU A 69 0.42 2.07 16.04
N THR A 70 1.06 1.00 15.58
CA THR A 70 2.50 0.97 15.31
C THR A 70 2.77 1.55 13.94
N ILE A 71 3.65 2.55 13.86
CA ILE A 71 4.07 3.13 12.57
C ILE A 71 5.26 2.34 12.05
N TRP A 72 5.08 1.66 10.94
CA TRP A 72 6.15 0.94 10.26
C TRP A 72 6.78 1.81 9.19
N LYS A 73 8.11 1.69 9.01
CA LYS A 73 8.84 2.31 7.90
C LYS A 73 9.58 1.23 7.12
N VAL A 74 9.36 1.19 5.82
CA VAL A 74 10.11 0.34 4.90
C VAL A 74 11.04 1.24 4.11
N LYS A 75 12.34 0.94 4.12
CA LYS A 75 13.37 1.60 3.32
C LYS A 75 13.96 0.58 2.37
N VAL A 76 13.95 0.90 1.08
CA VAL A 76 14.66 0.12 0.06
C VAL A 76 15.88 0.90 -0.42
N THR A 77 16.98 0.19 -0.52
CA THR A 77 18.21 0.64 -1.18
C THR A 77 18.50 -0.33 -2.32
N THR A 78 18.39 0.16 -3.55
CA THR A 78 18.67 -0.64 -4.74
C THR A 78 20.16 -0.93 -4.88
N ALA A 79 20.52 -1.95 -5.66
CA ALA A 79 21.92 -2.25 -5.98
C ALA A 79 22.64 -1.06 -6.66
N SER A 80 21.91 -0.25 -7.42
CA SER A 80 22.41 1.00 -8.03
C SER A 80 22.53 2.19 -7.07
N GLY A 81 22.18 2.01 -5.79
CA GLY A 81 22.29 3.03 -4.75
C GLY A 81 21.07 3.95 -4.62
N LYS A 82 20.03 3.80 -5.45
CA LYS A 82 18.77 4.55 -5.27
C LYS A 82 18.08 4.16 -3.98
N VAL A 83 17.53 5.14 -3.28
CA VAL A 83 16.88 4.94 -1.98
C VAL A 83 15.46 5.49 -2.00
N SER A 84 14.53 4.73 -1.43
CA SER A 84 13.17 5.21 -1.18
C SER A 84 12.60 4.61 0.10
N SER A 85 11.60 5.27 0.70
CA SER A 85 10.93 4.74 1.88
C SER A 85 9.45 5.10 1.93
N VAL A 86 8.65 4.19 2.47
CA VAL A 86 7.22 4.37 2.75
C VAL A 86 6.97 4.08 4.23
N LYS A 87 6.04 4.82 4.84
CA LYS A 87 5.53 4.53 6.20
C LYS A 87 4.07 4.12 6.13
N PHE A 88 3.65 3.13 6.91
CA PHE A 88 2.24 2.76 7.05
C PHE A 88 1.93 2.35 8.50
N PRO A 89 0.72 2.64 9.00
CA PRO A 89 0.29 2.19 10.32
C PRO A 89 -0.17 0.74 10.29
N ILE A 90 0.04 0.02 11.39
CA ILE A 90 -0.58 -1.26 11.68
C ILE A 90 -1.06 -1.22 13.14
N PRO A 91 -2.30 -1.63 13.47
CA PRO A 91 -2.73 -1.71 14.86
C PRO A 91 -1.77 -2.54 15.72
N THR A 92 -1.48 -2.07 16.93
CA THR A 92 -0.43 -2.63 17.81
C THR A 92 -0.66 -4.10 18.17
N TYR A 93 -1.91 -4.56 18.13
CA TYR A 93 -2.32 -5.93 18.42
C TYR A 93 -2.19 -6.89 17.23
N GLN A 94 -1.97 -6.39 16.00
CA GLN A 94 -1.96 -7.24 14.79
C GLN A 94 -0.65 -7.99 14.57
N THR A 95 0.49 -7.28 14.56
CA THR A 95 1.79 -7.91 14.31
C THR A 95 2.97 -7.06 14.79
N ASN A 96 4.02 -7.76 15.24
CA ASN A 96 5.31 -7.16 15.58
C ASN A 96 6.40 -7.40 14.51
N LYS A 97 6.07 -8.09 13.41
CA LYS A 97 6.94 -8.42 12.28
C LYS A 97 6.11 -8.40 10.99
N PRO A 98 5.93 -7.24 10.35
CA PRO A 98 4.98 -7.10 9.26
C PRO A 98 5.46 -7.77 7.97
N TRP A 99 6.73 -8.15 7.84
CA TRP A 99 7.22 -8.80 6.63
C TRP A 99 6.49 -10.11 6.33
N TYR A 100 5.70 -10.13 5.26
CA TYR A 100 5.04 -11.34 4.77
C TYR A 100 5.88 -12.04 3.70
N GLY A 101 6.56 -11.26 2.86
CA GLY A 101 7.45 -11.75 1.82
C GLY A 101 7.54 -10.79 0.63
N TRP A 102 8.01 -11.30 -0.50
CA TRP A 102 7.89 -10.66 -1.80
C TRP A 102 7.40 -11.64 -2.87
N ALA A 103 6.77 -11.10 -3.90
CA ALA A 103 6.27 -11.88 -5.04
C ALA A 103 6.27 -11.03 -6.33
N LYS A 104 5.95 -11.64 -7.46
CA LYS A 104 5.58 -10.92 -8.69
C LYS A 104 4.05 -10.89 -8.75
N LEU A 105 3.43 -9.88 -8.13
CA LEU A 105 1.98 -9.72 -8.14
C LEU A 105 1.56 -9.12 -9.45
N ASP A 106 2.21 -8.01 -9.80
CA ASP A 106 1.92 -7.23 -10.98
C ASP A 106 2.78 -7.64 -12.19
N GLY A 107 2.55 -6.96 -13.32
CA GLY A 107 3.29 -7.21 -14.56
C GLY A 107 4.57 -6.41 -14.70
N GLY A 108 5.06 -5.78 -13.62
CA GLY A 108 6.30 -5.04 -13.61
C GLY A 108 7.54 -5.93 -13.53
N LYS A 109 8.70 -5.33 -13.80
CA LYS A 109 9.99 -6.04 -13.76
C LYS A 109 10.43 -6.36 -12.33
N GLY A 110 10.21 -5.44 -11.39
CA GLY A 110 10.60 -5.54 -9.99
C GLY A 110 9.71 -6.46 -9.16
N ALA A 111 10.17 -6.84 -7.97
CA ALA A 111 9.38 -7.57 -6.98
C ALA A 111 8.43 -6.62 -6.24
N ASP A 112 7.24 -7.11 -5.96
CA ASP A 112 6.29 -6.48 -5.06
C ASP A 112 6.56 -6.98 -3.63
N LEU A 113 6.64 -6.05 -2.68
CA LEU A 113 6.89 -6.31 -1.27
C LEU A 113 5.56 -6.40 -0.53
N LEU A 114 5.36 -7.47 0.23
CA LEU A 114 4.12 -7.76 0.95
C LEU A 114 4.35 -7.59 2.44
N PHE A 115 3.52 -6.77 3.08
CA PHE A 115 3.52 -6.54 4.51
C PHE A 115 2.16 -6.86 5.11
N GLN A 116 2.11 -7.80 6.04
CA GLN A 116 0.88 -8.14 6.75
C GLN A 116 0.45 -6.99 7.66
N THR A 117 -0.74 -6.46 7.42
CA THR A 117 -1.36 -5.37 8.18
C THR A 117 -2.50 -5.84 9.07
N HIS A 118 -3.08 -7.00 8.77
CA HIS A 118 -4.17 -7.63 9.52
C HIS A 118 -4.08 -9.16 9.42
N SER A 119 -4.47 -9.88 10.48
CA SER A 119 -4.49 -11.37 10.52
C SER A 119 -5.74 -12.00 11.09
N ASP A 120 -6.61 -11.24 11.76
CA ASP A 120 -7.61 -11.84 12.66
C ASP A 120 -8.71 -12.54 11.86
N ASP A 121 -9.47 -11.78 11.07
CA ASP A 121 -10.57 -12.30 10.23
C ASP A 121 -10.16 -12.48 8.78
N GLY A 122 -8.90 -12.17 8.47
CA GLY A 122 -8.37 -12.23 7.13
C GLY A 122 -6.91 -11.82 7.05
N LEU A 123 -6.38 -11.92 5.84
CA LEU A 123 -5.07 -11.42 5.47
C LEU A 123 -5.21 -10.02 4.90
N GLY A 124 -4.83 -9.02 5.70
CA GLY A 124 -4.58 -7.66 5.22
C GLY A 124 -3.13 -7.51 4.78
N LEU A 125 -2.88 -6.88 3.63
CA LEU A 125 -1.55 -6.61 3.11
C LEU A 125 -1.40 -5.15 2.68
N GLU A 126 -0.32 -4.51 3.13
CA GLU A 126 0.29 -3.39 2.44
C GLU A 126 1.22 -3.95 1.36
N VAL A 127 0.94 -3.60 0.10
CA VAL A 127 1.76 -3.98 -1.04
C VAL A 127 2.54 -2.76 -1.54
N LEU A 128 3.86 -2.89 -1.59
CA LEU A 128 4.76 -1.86 -2.10
C LEU A 128 5.47 -2.32 -3.37
N THR A 129 5.51 -1.47 -4.38
CA THR A 129 6.19 -1.73 -5.66
C THR A 129 7.15 -0.60 -6.01
N TRP A 130 8.17 -0.85 -6.82
CA TRP A 130 9.11 0.18 -7.28
C TRP A 130 8.72 0.74 -8.64
N ARG A 131 8.40 2.03 -8.70
CA ARG A 131 7.94 2.70 -9.94
C ARG A 131 8.44 4.13 -10.03
N GLY A 132 9.08 4.44 -11.17
CA GLY A 132 9.66 5.75 -11.42
C GLY A 132 10.75 6.10 -10.40
N GLY A 133 11.61 5.14 -10.07
CA GLY A 133 12.76 5.33 -9.18
C GLY A 133 12.44 5.44 -7.69
N LYS A 134 11.23 5.05 -7.26
CA LYS A 134 10.79 5.10 -5.86
C LYS A 134 9.82 3.99 -5.50
N LEU A 135 9.72 3.69 -4.21
CA LEU A 135 8.64 2.86 -3.67
C LEU A 135 7.30 3.60 -3.80
N ARG A 136 6.26 2.84 -4.14
CA ARG A 136 4.87 3.28 -4.19
C ARG A 136 3.98 2.20 -3.59
N ARG A 137 2.83 2.63 -3.06
CA ARG A 137 1.75 1.71 -2.69
C ARG A 137 1.08 1.20 -3.93
N GLU A 138 0.88 -0.11 -3.99
CA GLU A 138 0.15 -0.75 -5.06
C GLU A 138 -1.32 -0.84 -4.70
N ALA A 139 -2.20 -0.41 -5.58
CA ALA A 139 -3.63 -0.52 -5.36
C ALA A 139 -4.08 -1.97 -5.54
N ALA A 140 -5.04 -2.41 -4.72
CA ALA A 140 -5.65 -3.72 -4.94
C ALA A 140 -6.41 -3.74 -6.28
N PRO A 141 -6.58 -4.90 -6.92
CA PRO A 141 -7.55 -5.04 -7.99
C PRO A 141 -8.96 -4.87 -7.42
N ILE A 142 -9.89 -4.39 -8.25
CA ILE A 142 -11.32 -4.34 -7.91
C ILE A 142 -11.79 -5.76 -7.50
N SER A 143 -12.52 -5.85 -6.39
CA SER A 143 -13.15 -7.07 -5.89
C SER A 143 -14.69 -6.97 -5.99
N PRO A 144 -15.44 -8.08 -5.77
CA PRO A 144 -16.89 -8.02 -5.73
C PRO A 144 -17.48 -7.11 -4.63
N SER A 145 -16.88 -7.05 -3.44
CA SER A 145 -17.33 -6.22 -2.30
C SER A 145 -16.73 -4.82 -2.27
N ASP A 146 -15.57 -4.60 -2.89
CA ASP A 146 -14.90 -3.30 -2.97
C ASP A 146 -14.72 -2.86 -4.44
N PRO A 147 -15.66 -2.06 -4.98
CA PRO A 147 -15.54 -1.51 -6.31
C PRO A 147 -14.51 -0.36 -6.40
N THR A 148 -13.98 0.13 -5.28
CA THR A 148 -13.16 1.34 -5.17
C THR A 148 -11.83 1.05 -4.46
N PRO A 149 -10.91 0.31 -5.09
CA PRO A 149 -9.70 -0.14 -4.43
C PRO A 149 -8.83 1.03 -3.96
N LYS A 150 -8.40 0.94 -2.71
CA LYS A 150 -7.47 1.90 -2.10
C LYS A 150 -6.02 1.47 -2.31
N ALA A 151 -5.13 2.45 -2.43
CA ALA A 151 -3.71 2.19 -2.58
C ALA A 151 -3.11 1.60 -1.29
N GLY A 152 -2.51 0.41 -1.38
CA GLY A 152 -1.84 -0.26 -0.25
C GLY A 152 -2.76 -1.04 0.68
N GLU A 153 -4.04 -1.22 0.35
CA GLU A 153 -4.97 -1.98 1.19
C GLU A 153 -5.49 -3.19 0.41
N TRP A 154 -4.80 -4.31 0.55
CA TRP A 154 -5.21 -5.58 -0.04
C TRP A 154 -5.80 -6.45 1.05
N LEU A 155 -7.06 -6.84 0.90
CA LEU A 155 -7.77 -7.67 1.89
C LEU A 155 -8.20 -8.99 1.26
N ALA A 156 -7.92 -10.09 1.96
CA ALA A 156 -8.41 -11.42 1.65
C ALA A 156 -8.94 -12.07 2.93
N MET A 157 -10.25 -12.17 3.05
CA MET A 157 -10.93 -12.70 4.23
C MET A 157 -10.70 -14.20 4.34
N THR A 158 -10.42 -14.66 5.56
CA THR A 158 -10.30 -16.10 5.90
C THR A 158 -11.45 -16.58 6.76
N ASP A 159 -12.39 -15.69 7.08
CA ASP A 159 -13.58 -16.02 7.84
C ASP A 159 -14.38 -17.14 7.14
N TRP A 160 -15.07 -17.95 7.94
CA TRP A 160 -15.83 -19.08 7.39
C TRP A 160 -17.09 -18.65 6.64
N TYR A 161 -17.55 -17.41 6.85
CA TYR A 161 -18.78 -16.88 6.26
C TYR A 161 -18.52 -16.25 4.89
N PHE A 162 -17.49 -15.41 4.77
CA PHE A 162 -17.21 -14.62 3.58
C PHE A 162 -15.78 -14.76 3.05
N PRO A 163 -15.24 -15.99 2.89
CA PRO A 163 -13.86 -16.16 2.50
C PRO A 163 -13.62 -15.51 1.13
N SER A 164 -12.47 -14.86 1.01
CA SER A 164 -12.10 -14.12 -0.19
C SER A 164 -10.62 -14.23 -0.49
N GLY A 165 -10.24 -13.83 -1.69
CA GLY A 165 -8.84 -13.85 -2.06
C GLY A 165 -8.54 -13.53 -3.52
N TYR A 166 -7.29 -13.80 -3.86
CA TYR A 166 -6.72 -13.44 -5.15
C TYR A 166 -6.10 -14.68 -5.80
N ARG A 167 -6.41 -14.89 -7.08
CA ARG A 167 -5.70 -15.85 -7.92
C ARG A 167 -5.00 -15.13 -9.04
N PHE A 168 -3.68 -15.02 -8.94
CA PHE A 168 -2.85 -14.41 -9.96
C PHE A 168 -2.40 -15.43 -11.00
N TYR A 169 -2.31 -14.99 -12.25
CA TYR A 169 -1.85 -15.83 -13.35
C TYR A 169 -1.35 -14.96 -14.52
N THR A 170 -0.60 -15.56 -15.43
CA THR A 170 -0.06 -14.88 -16.61
C THR A 170 -0.54 -15.60 -17.86
N VAL A 171 -1.09 -14.86 -18.82
CA VAL A 171 -1.51 -15.38 -20.13
C VAL A 171 -0.90 -14.51 -21.20
N THR A 172 -0.17 -15.11 -22.14
CA THR A 172 0.44 -14.39 -23.28
C THR A 172 1.22 -13.13 -22.84
N GLY A 173 2.03 -13.26 -21.78
CA GLY A 173 2.82 -12.15 -21.23
C GLY A 173 2.05 -11.08 -20.45
N LYS A 174 0.71 -11.16 -20.37
CA LYS A 174 -0.12 -10.24 -19.59
C LYS A 174 -0.41 -10.83 -18.22
N ARG A 175 -0.27 -10.00 -17.18
CA ARG A 175 -0.55 -10.39 -15.79
C ARG A 175 -2.02 -10.15 -15.47
N TYR A 176 -2.68 -11.18 -14.95
CA TYR A 176 -4.09 -11.14 -14.54
C TYR A 176 -4.24 -11.53 -13.08
N VAL A 177 -5.36 -11.10 -12.51
CA VAL A 177 -5.82 -11.52 -11.20
C VAL A 177 -7.32 -11.74 -11.24
N ASN A 178 -7.76 -12.82 -10.62
CA ASN A 178 -9.15 -13.04 -10.26
C ASN A 178 -9.29 -12.74 -8.77
N ALA A 179 -9.93 -11.62 -8.41
CA ALA A 179 -10.36 -11.33 -7.05
C ALA A 179 -11.72 -12.00 -6.83
N TRP A 180 -11.84 -12.84 -5.82
CA TRP A 180 -13.02 -13.65 -5.59
C TRP A 180 -13.50 -13.54 -4.14
N GLU A 181 -14.79 -13.72 -3.95
CA GLU A 181 -15.48 -13.75 -2.66
C GLU A 181 -16.52 -14.87 -2.70
N ALA A 182 -16.67 -15.60 -1.61
CA ALA A 182 -17.70 -16.61 -1.45
C ALA A 182 -18.67 -16.25 -0.32
N SER A 183 -19.91 -16.71 -0.43
CA SER A 183 -20.89 -16.74 0.65
C SER A 183 -21.39 -18.16 0.76
N CYS A 184 -21.22 -18.79 1.92
CA CYS A 184 -21.56 -20.20 2.15
C CYS A 184 -22.84 -20.33 2.99
N ASP A 185 -23.74 -21.23 2.59
CA ASP A 185 -25.04 -21.41 3.26
C ASP A 185 -24.88 -21.94 4.70
N THR A 186 -23.89 -22.80 4.92
CA THR A 186 -23.56 -23.38 6.23
C THR A 186 -22.05 -23.35 6.42
N PRO A 187 -21.52 -22.26 6.99
CA PRO A 187 -20.10 -22.09 7.26
C PRO A 187 -19.54 -23.23 8.11
N GLY A 188 -18.32 -23.66 7.82
CA GLY A 188 -17.65 -24.76 8.51
C GLY A 188 -18.01 -26.16 7.99
N GLU A 189 -19.16 -26.33 7.32
CA GLU A 189 -19.56 -27.62 6.75
C GLU A 189 -18.91 -27.85 5.38
N PRO A 190 -18.00 -28.85 5.21
CA PRO A 190 -17.20 -28.98 3.99
C PRO A 190 -18.03 -29.21 2.71
N THR A 191 -19.21 -29.80 2.85
CA THR A 191 -20.14 -30.10 1.75
C THR A 191 -21.15 -28.99 1.49
N SER A 192 -21.21 -27.96 2.33
CA SER A 192 -22.09 -26.80 2.11
C SER A 192 -21.76 -26.13 0.78
N LEU A 193 -22.80 -25.66 0.08
CA LEU A 193 -22.64 -24.92 -1.15
C LEU A 193 -22.32 -23.45 -0.83
N CYS A 194 -21.42 -22.91 -1.64
CA CYS A 194 -21.01 -21.52 -1.57
C CYS A 194 -21.22 -20.86 -2.93
N THR A 195 -21.84 -19.69 -2.89
CA THR A 195 -21.96 -18.79 -4.02
C THR A 195 -20.67 -17.99 -4.16
N VAL A 196 -19.96 -18.15 -5.26
CA VAL A 196 -18.69 -17.45 -5.52
C VAL A 196 -18.84 -16.41 -6.62
N LYS A 197 -18.53 -15.16 -6.29
CA LYS A 197 -18.43 -14.05 -7.24
C LYS A 197 -16.95 -13.79 -7.54
N THR A 198 -16.64 -13.38 -8.76
CA THR A 198 -15.25 -13.14 -9.18
C THR A 198 -15.15 -11.97 -10.14
N VAL A 199 -14.24 -11.04 -9.85
CA VAL A 199 -13.83 -9.97 -10.75
C VAL A 199 -12.46 -10.31 -11.34
N LYS A 200 -12.38 -10.31 -12.66
CA LYS A 200 -11.13 -10.48 -13.40
C LYS A 200 -10.55 -9.11 -13.74
N SER A 201 -9.30 -8.91 -13.38
CA SER A 201 -8.53 -7.70 -13.68
C SER A 201 -7.23 -8.04 -14.41
N VAL A 202 -6.76 -7.11 -15.23
CA VAL A 202 -5.47 -7.19 -15.94
C VAL A 202 -4.57 -6.05 -15.49
N TRP A 203 -3.30 -6.35 -15.29
CA TRP A 203 -2.29 -5.33 -15.08
C TRP A 203 -1.93 -4.67 -16.40
N ARG A 204 -2.17 -3.36 -16.52
CA ARG A 204 -1.71 -2.57 -17.66
C ARG A 204 -1.52 -1.13 -17.22
N SER A 205 -0.60 -0.42 -17.87
CA SER A 205 -0.37 1.01 -17.61
C SER A 205 -0.09 1.36 -16.14
N GLY A 206 0.50 0.43 -15.38
CA GLY A 206 0.86 0.65 -13.97
C GLY A 206 -0.31 0.55 -12.98
N ALA A 207 -1.43 -0.06 -13.37
CA ALA A 207 -2.56 -0.31 -12.48
C ALA A 207 -3.31 -1.60 -12.84
N TRP A 208 -4.12 -2.10 -11.90
CA TRP A 208 -5.10 -3.14 -12.17
C TRP A 208 -6.35 -2.55 -12.80
N HIS A 209 -6.72 -3.08 -13.96
CA HIS A 209 -7.94 -2.69 -14.66
C HIS A 209 -8.91 -3.86 -14.68
N LYS A 210 -10.13 -3.64 -14.18
CA LYS A 210 -11.23 -4.59 -14.35
C LYS A 210 -11.45 -4.86 -15.84
N VAL A 211 -11.52 -6.15 -16.19
CA VAL A 211 -11.78 -6.63 -17.54
C VAL A 211 -13.15 -7.29 -17.62
N ALA A 212 -13.52 -8.07 -16.61
CA ALA A 212 -14.79 -8.78 -16.59
C ALA A 212 -15.26 -9.07 -15.16
N VAL A 213 -16.56 -9.22 -15.00
CA VAL A 213 -17.15 -10.01 -13.92
C VAL A 213 -17.36 -11.40 -14.48
N LEU A 214 -16.82 -12.43 -13.84
CA LEU A 214 -17.00 -13.81 -14.29
C LEU A 214 -18.36 -14.35 -13.82
N PRO A 215 -18.91 -15.36 -14.51
CA PRO A 215 -20.13 -16.01 -14.06
C PRO A 215 -20.02 -16.47 -12.61
N THR A 216 -21.10 -16.26 -11.85
CA THR A 216 -21.22 -16.78 -10.48
C THR A 216 -21.12 -18.30 -10.51
N ALA A 217 -20.31 -18.86 -9.62
CA ALA A 217 -20.15 -20.30 -9.48
C ALA A 217 -20.79 -20.79 -8.17
N GLN A 218 -21.37 -21.99 -8.19
CA GLN A 218 -21.73 -22.73 -7.00
C GLN A 218 -20.69 -23.83 -6.79
N ILE A 219 -19.96 -23.78 -5.68
CA ILE A 219 -18.96 -24.78 -5.33
C ILE A 219 -19.04 -25.13 -3.85
N THR A 220 -18.49 -26.28 -3.46
CA THR A 220 -18.44 -26.68 -2.05
C THR A 220 -17.54 -25.76 -1.22
N ALA A 221 -17.82 -25.63 0.08
CA ALA A 221 -16.97 -24.93 1.04
C ALA A 221 -15.54 -25.49 1.06
N LYS A 222 -15.38 -26.82 0.96
CA LYS A 222 -14.07 -27.46 0.81
C LYS A 222 -13.32 -26.95 -0.42
N ALA A 223 -14.00 -26.79 -1.55
CA ALA A 223 -13.39 -26.25 -2.76
C ALA A 223 -13.01 -24.77 -2.59
N VAL A 224 -13.79 -23.97 -1.88
CA VAL A 224 -13.43 -22.58 -1.53
C VAL A 224 -12.16 -22.54 -0.67
N GLN A 225 -12.12 -23.33 0.41
CA GLN A 225 -10.97 -23.41 1.32
C GLN A 225 -9.69 -23.82 0.59
N SER A 226 -9.79 -24.78 -0.35
CA SER A 226 -8.64 -25.24 -1.14
C SER A 226 -8.05 -24.17 -2.06
N ARG A 227 -8.76 -23.07 -2.34
CA ARG A 227 -8.23 -21.95 -3.12
C ARG A 227 -7.16 -21.19 -2.36
N GLY A 228 -7.30 -21.04 -1.03
CA GLY A 228 -6.46 -20.16 -0.20
C GLY A 228 -6.57 -18.68 -0.57
N THR A 229 -6.17 -17.79 0.34
CA THR A 229 -6.30 -16.33 0.19
C THR A 229 -5.47 -15.76 -0.96
N LEU A 230 -4.29 -16.32 -1.21
CA LEU A 230 -3.39 -15.88 -2.28
C LEU A 230 -3.24 -16.90 -3.42
N GLY A 231 -4.10 -17.92 -3.45
CA GLY A 231 -4.06 -18.92 -4.52
C GLY A 231 -2.73 -19.67 -4.58
N ALA A 232 -2.26 -19.88 -5.80
CA ALA A 232 -0.96 -20.48 -6.09
C ALA A 232 0.19 -19.46 -6.15
N LEU A 233 0.05 -18.29 -5.53
CA LEU A 233 1.08 -17.26 -5.55
C LEU A 233 2.34 -17.75 -4.82
N LYS A 234 3.47 -17.74 -5.53
CA LYS A 234 4.79 -18.02 -4.93
C LYS A 234 5.29 -16.80 -4.17
N ILE A 235 5.44 -16.96 -2.85
CA ILE A 235 5.95 -15.93 -1.95
C ILE A 235 7.35 -16.31 -1.47
N HIS A 236 8.26 -15.36 -1.52
CA HIS A 236 9.65 -15.51 -1.08
C HIS A 236 9.84 -14.78 0.26
N ARG A 237 10.46 -15.43 1.26
CA ARG A 237 10.54 -14.92 2.64
C ARG A 237 11.95 -14.57 3.09
#